data_AF-A0A5B1CEE4-F1
#
_entry.id   AF-A0A5B1CEE4-F1
#
_cell.length_a   1.000
_cell.length_b   1.000
_cell.length_c   1.000
_cell.angle_alpha   90.00
_cell.angle_beta   90.00
_cell.angle_gamma   90.00
#
_symmetry.space_group_name_H-M   'P 1'
#
loop_
_entity.id
_entity.type
_entity.pdbx_description
1 polymer ?
#
loop_
_entity_poly.entity_id
_entity_poly.type
_entity_poly.pdbx_seq_one_letter_code
_entity_poly.pdbx_strand_id
1 'polypeptide(L)'
;MESNAKCSKCGQPAAGMLVGLAKCASCSAAEHASTIHTIEEADEFIADATRNLQKLEAYISKHPEMPEIPQGLEAFAMTPLTAYHNLQMHLAAFKSRRMALVTATDSKEMLDYEIRKAIEAEDFERAAILKSRIQDQQP
;
A
#
# COMPACT_ATOMS: atom_id res chain seq x y z
N MET A 1 26.26 -2.59 -19.93
CA MET A 1 25.92 -3.95 -19.50
C MET A 1 24.55 -3.88 -18.84
N GLU A 2 23.53 -4.49 -19.45
CA GLU A 2 22.22 -4.62 -18.80
C GLU A 2 22.38 -5.51 -17.57
N SER A 3 21.93 -5.03 -16.41
CA SER A 3 21.92 -5.83 -15.19
C SER A 3 20.98 -7.02 -15.38
N ASN A 4 21.54 -8.23 -15.46
CA ASN A 4 20.82 -9.50 -15.50
C ASN A 4 20.27 -9.93 -14.12
N ALA A 5 20.26 -9.02 -13.14
CA ALA A 5 19.73 -9.32 -11.82
C ALA A 5 18.23 -9.66 -11.93
N LYS A 6 17.86 -10.81 -11.38
CA LYS A 6 16.48 -11.28 -11.30
C LYS A 6 16.07 -11.38 -9.84
N CYS A 7 14.80 -11.11 -9.56
CA CYS A 7 14.21 -11.37 -8.27
C CYS A 7 14.37 -12.85 -7.91
N SER A 8 14.96 -13.16 -6.76
CA SER A 8 15.15 -14.52 -6.26
C SER A 8 13.83 -15.23 -5.94
N LYS A 9 12.74 -14.47 -5.75
CA LYS A 9 11.41 -14.99 -5.43
C LYS A 9 10.54 -15.26 -6.67
N CYS A 10 10.58 -14.40 -7.70
CA CYS A 10 9.68 -14.51 -8.85
C CYS A 10 10.37 -14.52 -10.23
N GLY A 11 11.70 -14.38 -10.29
CA GLY A 11 12.46 -14.41 -11.54
C GLY A 11 12.32 -13.17 -12.43
N GLN A 12 11.50 -12.18 -12.05
CA GLN A 12 11.34 -10.93 -12.80
C GLN A 12 12.61 -10.06 -12.75
N PRO A 13 12.89 -9.26 -13.79
CA PRO A 13 14.04 -8.38 -13.84
C PRO A 13 14.06 -7.38 -12.67
N ALA A 14 15.25 -7.07 -12.17
CA ALA A 14 15.53 -6.27 -10.98
C ALA A 14 15.17 -4.78 -11.05
N ALA A 15 14.25 -4.37 -11.93
CA ALA A 15 13.76 -2.99 -11.93
C ALA A 15 13.16 -2.68 -10.54
N GLY A 16 13.79 -1.76 -9.80
CA GLY A 16 13.39 -1.42 -8.43
C GLY A 16 13.84 -2.40 -7.35
N MET A 17 15.00 -3.06 -7.49
CA MET A 17 15.62 -3.78 -6.37
C MET A 17 15.92 -2.82 -5.22
N LEU A 18 15.37 -3.11 -4.04
CA LEU A 18 15.79 -2.47 -2.79
C LEU A 18 17.14 -3.07 -2.38
N VAL A 19 18.15 -2.21 -2.20
CA VAL A 19 19.50 -2.60 -1.80
C VAL A 19 19.44 -3.50 -0.55
N GLY A 20 19.97 -4.73 -0.64
CA GLY A 20 20.09 -5.66 0.48
C GLY A 20 19.11 -6.85 0.50
N LEU A 21 18.07 -6.84 -0.35
CA LEU A 21 17.15 -7.98 -0.50
C LEU A 21 17.16 -8.39 -1.97
N ALA A 22 17.46 -9.66 -2.27
CA ALA A 22 17.40 -10.20 -3.63
C ALA A 22 15.94 -10.28 -4.19
N LYS A 23 15.04 -9.37 -3.82
CA LYS A 23 13.60 -9.37 -4.12
C LYS A 23 13.24 -8.10 -4.88
N CYS A 24 12.35 -8.19 -5.88
CA CYS A 24 11.78 -7.02 -6.55
C CYS A 24 10.78 -6.29 -5.65
N ALA A 25 10.50 -5.02 -5.96
CA ALA A 25 9.54 -4.18 -5.23
C ALA A 25 8.17 -4.86 -5.04
N SER A 26 7.65 -5.56 -6.05
CA SER A 26 6.39 -6.31 -5.94
C SER A 26 6.45 -7.42 -4.88
N CYS A 27 7.51 -8.23 -4.90
CA CYS A 27 7.70 -9.30 -3.93
C CYS A 27 7.92 -8.80 -2.50
N SER A 28 8.62 -7.67 -2.36
CA SER A 28 8.79 -6.99 -1.07
C SER A 28 7.48 -6.41 -0.56
N ALA A 29 6.69 -5.76 -1.43
CA ALA A 29 5.37 -5.25 -1.09
C ALA A 29 4.40 -6.35 -0.65
N ALA A 30 4.38 -7.49 -1.36
CA ALA A 30 3.55 -8.64 -1.00
C ALA A 30 3.97 -9.27 0.34
N GLU A 31 5.26 -9.35 0.62
CA GLU A 31 5.78 -9.85 1.90
C GLU A 31 5.43 -8.91 3.05
N HIS A 32 5.60 -7.60 2.87
CA HIS A 32 5.19 -6.63 3.89
C HIS A 32 3.67 -6.68 4.12
N ALA A 33 2.86 -6.76 3.07
CA ALA A 33 1.42 -6.90 3.21
C ALA A 33 1.03 -8.19 3.96
N SER A 34 1.83 -9.26 3.89
CA SER A 34 1.54 -10.51 4.60
C SER A 34 1.69 -10.42 6.12
N THR A 35 2.37 -9.40 6.64
CA THR A 35 2.51 -9.16 8.10
C THR A 35 1.38 -8.34 8.70
N ILE A 36 0.41 -7.92 7.88
CA ILE A 36 -0.76 -7.15 8.32
C ILE A 36 -1.86 -8.15 8.68
N HIS A 37 -2.37 -8.08 9.92
CA HIS A 37 -3.29 -9.07 10.47
C HIS A 37 -4.67 -8.48 10.79
N THR A 38 -4.78 -7.17 10.92
CA THR A 38 -6.04 -6.47 11.21
C THR A 38 -6.40 -5.46 10.14
N ILE A 39 -7.68 -5.09 10.07
CA ILE A 39 -8.18 -4.11 9.10
C ILE A 39 -7.72 -2.71 9.51
N GLU A 40 -7.68 -2.43 10.81
CA GLU A 40 -7.11 -1.23 11.41
C GLU A 40 -5.68 -0.98 10.92
N GLU A 41 -4.79 -1.97 11.09
CA GLU A 41 -3.40 -1.89 10.62
C GLU A 41 -3.36 -1.65 9.11
N ALA A 42 -4.18 -2.36 8.33
CA ALA A 42 -4.23 -2.18 6.88
C ALA A 42 -4.63 -0.75 6.50
N ASP A 43 -5.61 -0.17 7.19
CA ASP A 43 -6.08 1.21 6.97
C ASP A 43 -5.02 2.24 7.34
N GLU A 44 -4.28 2.04 8.44
CA GLU A 44 -3.14 2.87 8.82
C GLU A 44 -2.03 2.85 7.75
N PHE A 45 -1.61 1.67 7.30
CA PHE A 45 -0.61 1.54 6.25
C PHE A 45 -1.06 2.17 4.92
N ILE A 46 -2.34 2.04 4.56
CA ILE A 46 -2.91 2.67 3.38
C ILE A 46 -2.90 4.19 3.51
N ALA A 47 -3.31 4.73 4.66
CA ALA A 47 -3.31 6.17 4.92
C ALA A 47 -1.88 6.74 4.84
N ASP A 48 -0.93 6.08 5.47
CA ASP A 48 0.49 6.47 5.50
C ASP A 48 1.11 6.45 4.10
N ALA A 49 0.92 5.34 3.36
CA ALA A 49 1.41 5.22 2.00
C ALA A 49 0.79 6.29 1.07
N THR A 50 -0.51 6.57 1.23
CA THR A 50 -1.21 7.62 0.47
C THR A 50 -0.64 9.00 0.75
N ARG A 51 -0.43 9.36 2.03
CA ARG A 51 0.19 10.65 2.40
C ARG A 51 1.61 10.77 1.86
N ASN A 52 2.40 9.69 1.89
CA ASN A 52 3.76 9.69 1.37
C ASN A 52 3.82 9.81 -0.15
N LEU A 53 2.88 9.17 -0.87
CA LEU A 53 2.74 9.34 -2.32
C LEU A 53 2.42 10.79 -2.68
N GLN A 54 1.47 11.43 -2.00
CA GLN A 54 1.14 12.84 -2.23
C GLN A 54 2.34 13.78 -2.01
N LYS A 55 3.14 13.52 -0.97
CA LYS A 55 4.37 14.28 -0.70
C LYS A 55 5.40 14.08 -1.81
N LEU A 56 5.57 12.86 -2.30
CA LEU A 56 6.48 12.54 -3.41
C LEU A 56 6.02 13.13 -4.73
N GLU A 57 4.73 13.08 -5.04
CA GLU A 57 4.15 13.73 -6.23
C GLU A 57 4.43 15.24 -6.21
N ALA A 58 4.19 15.88 -5.07
CA ALA A 58 4.48 17.30 -4.89
C ALA A 58 5.98 17.61 -5.03
N TYR A 59 6.86 16.71 -4.55
CA TYR A 59 8.30 16.86 -4.69
C TYR A 59 8.75 16.72 -6.15
N ILE A 60 8.34 15.64 -6.84
CA ILE A 60 8.65 15.38 -8.25
C ILE A 60 8.17 16.54 -9.13
N SER A 61 6.97 17.06 -8.84
CA SER A 61 6.41 18.19 -9.59
C SER A 61 7.21 19.50 -9.41
N LYS A 62 7.84 19.70 -8.26
CA LYS A 62 8.67 20.88 -7.96
C LYS A 62 10.10 20.75 -8.51
N HIS A 63 10.55 19.53 -8.75
CA HIS A 63 11.91 19.23 -9.19
C HIS A 63 11.86 18.31 -10.43
N PRO A 64 11.42 18.83 -11.59
CA PRO A 64 11.27 18.03 -12.81
C PRO A 64 12.62 17.55 -13.37
N GLU A 65 13.71 18.27 -13.07
CA GLU A 65 15.06 17.88 -13.45
C GLU A 65 15.62 16.88 -12.42
N MET A 66 15.70 15.62 -12.83
CA MET A 66 16.31 14.56 -12.05
C MET A 66 17.83 14.59 -12.28
N PRO A 67 18.66 14.52 -11.22
CA PRO A 67 20.10 14.45 -11.40
C PRO A 67 20.46 13.21 -12.23
N GLU A 68 21.41 13.37 -13.15
CA GLU A 68 21.94 12.24 -13.91
C GLU A 68 22.50 11.18 -12.94
N ILE A 69 22.04 9.95 -13.11
CA ILE A 69 22.54 8.83 -12.33
C ILE A 69 23.86 8.41 -12.98
N PRO A 70 24.97 8.29 -12.21
CA PRO A 70 26.21 7.80 -12.75
C PRO A 70 26.04 6.43 -13.41
N GLN A 71 26.68 6.25 -14.57
CA GLN A 71 26.55 5.03 -15.34
C GLN A 71 26.94 3.79 -14.52
N GLY A 72 26.10 2.77 -14.50
CA GLY A 72 26.28 1.54 -13.74
C GLY A 72 25.66 1.56 -12.33
N LEU A 73 25.14 2.70 -11.86
CA LEU A 73 24.42 2.81 -10.58
C LEU A 73 22.90 2.86 -10.74
N GLU A 74 22.36 2.81 -11.96
CA GLU A 74 20.93 2.96 -12.25
C GLU A 74 20.08 1.89 -11.56
N ALA A 75 20.61 0.67 -11.41
CA ALA A 75 19.93 -0.43 -10.75
C ALA A 75 19.85 -0.27 -9.21
N PHE A 76 20.67 0.61 -8.62
CA PHE A 76 20.76 0.82 -7.18
C PHE A 76 20.29 2.22 -6.75
N ALA A 77 20.13 3.13 -7.71
CA ALA A 77 19.74 4.51 -7.46
C ALA A 77 18.30 4.57 -6.95
N MET A 78 18.15 4.91 -5.67
CA MET A 78 16.87 5.27 -5.08
C MET A 78 16.52 6.71 -5.46
N THR A 79 15.94 6.86 -6.64
CA THR A 79 15.45 8.14 -7.12
C THR A 79 14.04 8.44 -6.58
N PRO A 80 13.59 9.71 -6.54
CA PRO A 80 12.21 10.05 -6.25
C PRO A 80 11.18 9.28 -7.09
N LEU A 81 11.43 9.07 -8.38
CA LEU A 81 10.57 8.26 -9.26
C LEU A 81 10.57 6.78 -8.86
N THR A 82 11.74 6.22 -8.55
CA THR A 82 11.86 4.84 -8.07
C THR A 82 11.11 4.66 -6.74
N ALA A 83 11.26 5.60 -5.81
CA ALA A 83 10.56 5.59 -4.52
C ALA A 83 9.04 5.70 -4.70
N TYR A 84 8.59 6.57 -5.61
CA TYR A 84 7.19 6.74 -5.96
C TYR A 84 6.59 5.44 -6.50
N HIS A 85 7.23 4.81 -7.50
CA HIS A 85 6.77 3.52 -8.03
C HIS A 85 6.76 2.41 -6.97
N ASN A 86 7.79 2.34 -6.12
CA ASN A 86 7.83 1.36 -5.03
C ASN A 86 6.65 1.56 -4.06
N LEU A 87 6.38 2.80 -3.67
CA LEU A 87 5.24 3.11 -2.79
C LEU A 87 3.88 2.81 -3.43
N GLN A 88 3.72 3.01 -4.74
CA GLN A 88 2.52 2.59 -5.46
C GLN A 88 2.30 1.08 -5.37
N MET A 89 3.38 0.29 -5.51
CA MET A 89 3.31 -1.17 -5.37
C MET A 89 2.94 -1.60 -3.95
N HIS A 90 3.51 -0.95 -2.93
CA HIS A 90 3.13 -1.17 -1.53
C HIS A 90 1.66 -0.82 -1.27
N LEU A 91 1.19 0.33 -1.75
CA LEU A 91 -0.21 0.74 -1.59
C LEU A 91 -1.18 -0.27 -2.22
N ALA A 92 -0.86 -0.78 -3.42
CA ALA A 92 -1.66 -1.80 -4.09
C ALA A 92 -1.70 -3.12 -3.28
N ALA A 93 -0.56 -3.53 -2.71
CA ALA A 93 -0.46 -4.72 -1.88
C ALA A 93 -1.26 -4.57 -0.57
N PHE A 94 -1.18 -3.41 0.10
CA PHE A 94 -1.94 -3.14 1.33
C PHE A 94 -3.45 -3.12 1.06
N LYS A 95 -3.90 -2.48 -0.03
CA LYS A 95 -5.32 -2.51 -0.44
C LYS A 95 -5.82 -3.92 -0.72
N SER A 96 -5.01 -4.74 -1.39
CA SER A 96 -5.33 -6.14 -1.65
C SER A 96 -5.43 -6.95 -0.36
N ARG A 97 -4.50 -6.73 0.58
CA ARG A 97 -4.53 -7.40 1.90
C ARG A 97 -5.74 -6.98 2.72
N ARG A 98 -6.06 -5.69 2.77
CA ARG A 98 -7.27 -5.17 3.42
C ARG A 98 -8.50 -5.89 2.89
N MET A 99 -8.63 -6.01 1.56
CA MET A 99 -9.76 -6.71 0.94
C MET A 99 -9.83 -8.17 1.40
N ALA A 100 -8.69 -8.88 1.42
CA ALA A 100 -8.64 -10.26 1.90
C ALA A 100 -9.07 -10.39 3.37
N LEU A 101 -8.68 -9.45 4.24
CA LEU A 101 -9.11 -9.41 5.64
C LEU A 101 -10.62 -9.16 5.74
N VAL A 102 -11.14 -8.16 5.02
CA VAL A 102 -12.59 -7.87 4.96
C VAL A 102 -13.39 -9.09 4.52
N THR A 103 -12.92 -9.84 3.52
CA THR A 103 -13.61 -11.06 3.05
C THR A 103 -13.55 -12.22 4.04
N ALA A 104 -12.59 -12.20 4.98
CA ALA A 104 -12.42 -13.23 5.99
C ALA A 104 -13.14 -12.90 7.31
N THR A 105 -13.42 -11.62 7.57
CA THR A 105 -14.12 -11.13 8.76
C THR A 105 -15.63 -11.33 8.65
N ASP A 106 -16.28 -11.62 9.78
CA ASP A 106 -17.74 -11.73 9.84
C ASP A 106 -18.42 -10.41 9.43
N SER A 107 -19.58 -10.51 8.78
CA SER A 107 -20.29 -9.34 8.25
C SER A 107 -20.71 -8.36 9.35
N LYS A 108 -21.03 -8.85 10.55
CA LYS A 108 -21.41 -8.01 11.69
C LYS A 108 -20.20 -7.26 12.24
N GLU A 109 -19.09 -7.97 12.45
CA GLU A 109 -17.83 -7.36 12.92
C GLU A 109 -17.34 -6.28 11.95
N MET A 110 -17.48 -6.52 10.65
CA MET A 110 -17.20 -5.53 9.61
C MET A 110 -18.08 -4.29 9.69
N LEU A 111 -19.39 -4.45 9.90
CA LEU A 111 -20.32 -3.34 10.03
C LEU A 111 -20.03 -2.53 11.30
N ASP A 112 -19.75 -3.19 12.42
CA ASP A 112 -19.37 -2.54 13.68
C ASP A 112 -18.06 -1.73 13.52
N TYR A 113 -17.08 -2.29 12.80
CA TYR A 113 -15.85 -1.58 12.42
C TYR A 113 -16.16 -0.30 11.64
N GLU A 114 -16.92 -0.39 10.55
CA GLU A 114 -17.22 0.75 9.68
C GLU A 114 -18.11 1.80 10.37
N ILE A 115 -19.01 1.40 11.28
CA ILE A 115 -19.79 2.32 12.12
C ILE A 115 -18.86 3.14 13.01
N ARG A 116 -17.92 2.48 13.70
CA ARG A 116 -16.94 3.17 14.55
C ARG A 116 -16.10 4.16 13.74
N LYS A 117 -15.63 3.77 12.54
CA LYS A 117 -14.91 4.68 11.63
C LYS A 117 -15.76 5.87 11.19
N ALA A 118 -17.03 5.67 10.89
CA ALA A 118 -17.94 6.75 10.51
C ALA A 118 -18.16 7.73 11.67
N ILE A 119 -18.31 7.21 12.91
CA ILE A 119 -18.43 8.05 14.12
C ILE A 119 -17.14 8.84 14.37
N GLU A 120 -15.97 8.21 14.27
CA GLU A 120 -14.66 8.87 14.41
C GLU A 120 -14.48 10.01 13.40
N ALA A 121 -15.07 9.88 12.21
CA ALA A 121 -15.02 10.87 11.14
C ALA A 121 -16.16 11.91 11.22
N GLU A 122 -16.99 11.88 12.27
CA GLU A 122 -18.20 12.70 12.42
C GLU A 122 -19.23 12.53 11.27
N ASP A 123 -19.15 11.41 10.54
CA ASP A 123 -20.09 11.02 9.48
C ASP A 123 -21.26 10.25 10.08
N PHE A 124 -22.10 10.97 10.84
CA PHE A 124 -23.22 10.39 11.56
C PHE A 124 -24.31 9.82 10.64
N GLU A 125 -24.46 10.38 9.44
CA GLU A 125 -25.41 9.89 8.44
C GLU A 125 -25.02 8.48 7.97
N ARG A 126 -23.75 8.29 7.60
CA ARG A 126 -23.24 6.96 7.24
C ARG A 126 -23.31 5.99 8.41
N ALA A 127 -22.99 6.43 9.62
CA ALA A 127 -23.09 5.58 10.82
C ALA A 127 -24.53 5.08 11.05
N ALA A 128 -25.54 5.96 10.87
CA ALA A 128 -26.95 5.60 11.01
C ALA A 128 -27.41 4.57 9.96
N ILE A 129 -27.00 4.76 8.68
CA ILE A 129 -27.31 3.82 7.59
C ILE A 129 -26.70 2.44 7.85
N LEU A 130 -25.46 2.39 8.35
CA LEU A 130 -24.80 1.12 8.67
C LEU A 130 -25.46 0.43 9.86
N LYS A 131 -25.90 1.19 10.87
CA LYS A 131 -26.59 0.66 12.05
C LYS A 131 -27.95 0.05 11.70
N SER A 132 -28.71 0.66 10.79
CA SER A 132 -30.00 0.09 10.36
C SER A 132 -29.81 -1.25 9.66
N ARG A 133 -28.76 -1.41 8.86
CA ARG A 133 -28.42 -2.69 8.20
C ARG A 133 -28.12 -3.82 9.18
N ILE A 134 -27.49 -3.52 10.32
CA ILE A 134 -27.29 -4.52 11.38
C ILE A 134 -28.63 -4.95 11.98
N GLN A 135 -29.54 -4.00 12.18
CA GLN A 135 -30.87 -4.28 12.75
C GLN A 135 -31.73 -5.11 11.79
N ASP A 136 -31.67 -4.84 10.48
CA ASP A 136 -32.39 -5.59 9.45
C ASP A 136 -31.86 -7.03 9.25
N GLN A 137 -30.65 -7.33 9.74
CA GLN A 137 -30.02 -8.65 9.65
C GLN A 137 -30.21 -9.52 10.91
N GLN A 138 -30.87 -9.00 11.95
CA GLN A 138 -31.22 -9.76 13.16
C GLN A 138 -32.65 -10.29 13.04
N PRO A 139 -32.90 -11.61 13.18
CA PRO A 139 -34.23 -12.20 13.09
C PRO A 139 -35.16 -11.80 14.24
#